data_AF-A0A3D9ZV04-F1
#
_entry.id   AF-A0A3D9ZV04-F1
#
_cell.length_a   1.000
_cell.length_b   1.000
_cell.length_c   1.000
_cell.angle_alpha   90.00
_cell.angle_beta   90.00
_cell.angle_gamma   90.00
#
_symmetry.space_group_name_H-M   'P 1'
#
loop_
_entity.id
_entity.type
_entity.pdbx_description
1 polymer ?
#
loop_
_entity_poly.entity_id
_entity_poly.type
_entity_poly.pdbx_seq_one_letter_code
_entity_poly.pdbx_strand_id
1 'polypeptide(L)'
;MGFFRRASTTALLALALVGLASLGPAAADAAAAAPPGPTPTDVPAPIVGIDSVSPLSGPARGGFVITVTGVGFAPDQTTVRLCDIDVPPADVSVNGAGNVLTFTAPPCTAGRTQLVVSTPTGSSSTVYRYESEDTLPVTGAPVWLPLATGSVLSLTGGFLLFLTRRRSPRRTYC
;
A
#
# COMPACT_ATOMS: atom_id res chain seq x y z
N MET A 1 34.73 -72.54 -4.24
CA MET A 1 35.21 -73.07 -5.53
C MET A 1 34.02 -73.65 -6.26
N GLY A 2 33.79 -73.17 -7.48
CA GLY A 2 32.85 -73.74 -8.45
C GLY A 2 31.56 -72.96 -8.64
N PHE A 3 30.99 -72.88 -9.84
CA PHE A 3 31.45 -73.17 -11.19
C PHE A 3 30.26 -72.78 -12.10
N PHE A 4 30.51 -72.67 -13.40
CA PHE A 4 29.52 -72.76 -14.47
C PHE A 4 28.66 -71.52 -14.79
N ARG A 5 29.27 -70.72 -15.66
CA ARG A 5 28.67 -70.20 -16.90
C ARG A 5 27.58 -71.14 -17.43
N ARG A 6 26.38 -70.59 -17.66
CA ARG A 6 25.52 -71.00 -18.76
C ARG A 6 24.97 -69.75 -19.46
N ALA A 7 25.57 -69.50 -20.61
CA ALA A 7 24.86 -68.89 -21.71
C ALA A 7 23.60 -69.72 -22.00
N SER A 8 22.45 -69.05 -22.17
CA SER A 8 21.39 -69.59 -23.01
C SER A 8 20.98 -68.49 -23.97
N THR A 9 21.78 -68.35 -25.02
CA THR A 9 21.31 -68.54 -26.39
C THR A 9 19.85 -68.99 -26.45
N THR A 10 18.97 -68.20 -27.02
CA THR A 10 18.20 -68.55 -28.22
C THR A 10 17.09 -67.54 -28.46
N ALA A 11 16.72 -67.45 -29.73
CA ALA A 11 15.58 -66.75 -30.28
C ALA A 11 15.79 -65.25 -30.54
N LEU A 12 16.42 -64.93 -31.67
CA LEU A 12 15.81 -64.85 -33.02
C LEU A 12 15.09 -63.49 -33.17
N LEU A 13 15.70 -62.55 -33.88
CA LEU A 13 15.60 -62.34 -35.33
C LEU A 13 14.37 -61.52 -35.71
N ALA A 14 14.59 -60.25 -36.08
CA ALA A 14 13.86 -59.43 -37.06
C ALA A 14 14.25 -57.96 -36.79
N LEU A 15 15.29 -57.40 -37.38
CA LEU A 15 15.40 -56.98 -38.79
C LEU A 15 14.34 -55.95 -39.17
N ALA A 16 14.71 -54.66 -39.15
CA ALA A 16 14.51 -53.72 -40.26
C ALA A 16 15.06 -52.33 -39.90
N LEU A 17 16.15 -51.96 -40.58
CA LEU A 17 16.66 -50.60 -40.71
C LEU A 17 15.62 -49.69 -41.37
N VAL A 18 15.42 -48.46 -40.89
CA VAL A 18 15.28 -47.25 -41.74
C VAL A 18 15.65 -46.03 -40.89
N GLY A 19 16.54 -45.17 -41.42
CA GLY A 19 16.44 -43.72 -41.20
C GLY A 19 17.49 -43.08 -40.29
N LEU A 20 18.66 -42.78 -40.86
CA LEU A 20 19.51 -41.69 -40.38
C LEU A 20 18.84 -40.32 -40.65
N ALA A 21 19.19 -39.35 -39.80
CA ALA A 21 19.13 -37.90 -39.98
C ALA A 21 17.90 -37.16 -39.41
N SER A 22 18.10 -36.52 -38.26
CA SER A 22 18.31 -35.07 -38.28
C SER A 22 18.85 -34.59 -36.93
N LEU A 23 19.86 -33.73 -37.00
CA LEU A 23 20.50 -33.08 -35.86
C LEU A 23 19.52 -32.12 -35.17
N GLY A 24 19.43 -32.22 -33.84
CA GLY A 24 18.92 -31.18 -32.93
C GLY A 24 19.61 -31.37 -31.57
N PRO A 25 20.20 -30.33 -30.96
CA PRO A 25 21.16 -30.48 -29.87
C PRO A 25 20.49 -30.66 -28.49
N ALA A 26 21.27 -31.29 -27.59
CA ALA A 26 21.18 -31.20 -26.13
C ALA A 26 19.96 -31.82 -25.43
N ALA A 27 19.89 -33.15 -25.44
CA ALA A 27 19.31 -33.91 -24.33
C ALA A 27 20.43 -34.41 -23.43
N ALA A 28 20.66 -33.71 -22.32
CA ALA A 28 21.14 -34.31 -21.09
C ALA A 28 20.84 -33.31 -19.96
N ASP A 29 19.62 -33.35 -19.45
CA ASP A 29 19.48 -33.70 -18.04
C ASP A 29 18.09 -34.30 -17.81
N ALA A 30 18.14 -35.57 -17.44
CA ALA A 30 17.00 -36.39 -17.12
C ALA A 30 16.59 -36.14 -15.66
N ALA A 31 15.35 -35.72 -15.44
CA ALA A 31 14.67 -35.99 -14.18
C ALA A 31 13.15 -36.00 -14.41
N ALA A 32 12.63 -37.22 -14.58
CA ALA A 32 11.30 -37.70 -14.18
C ALA A 32 10.06 -36.82 -14.46
N ALA A 33 9.26 -37.29 -15.42
CA ALA A 33 7.88 -36.88 -15.58
C ALA A 33 6.99 -37.42 -14.43
N ALA A 34 6.26 -36.51 -13.78
CA ALA A 34 4.99 -36.71 -13.06
C ALA A 34 4.18 -35.39 -13.22
N PRO A 35 2.83 -35.43 -13.25
CA PRO A 35 1.98 -34.51 -14.02
C PRO A 35 2.09 -33.03 -13.62
N PRO A 36 1.76 -32.07 -14.52
CA PRO A 36 1.75 -30.66 -14.18
C PRO A 36 0.66 -30.41 -13.12
N GLY A 37 1.05 -29.91 -11.95
CA GLY A 37 0.10 -29.51 -10.93
C GLY A 37 0.69 -28.48 -9.98
N PRO A 38 -0.15 -27.65 -9.34
CA PRO A 38 -1.31 -26.96 -9.90
C PRO A 38 -0.88 -25.63 -10.53
N THR A 39 -1.67 -25.15 -11.50
CA THR A 39 -1.77 -23.72 -11.82
C THR A 39 -1.83 -22.90 -10.52
N PRO A 40 -1.21 -21.70 -10.43
CA PRO A 40 -1.53 -20.79 -9.32
C PRO A 40 -3.05 -20.66 -9.32
N THR A 41 -3.64 -21.15 -8.24
CA THR A 41 -5.06 -21.41 -8.15
C THR A 41 -5.78 -20.08 -8.32
N ASP A 42 -6.38 -19.86 -9.49
CA ASP A 42 -7.52 -18.96 -9.66
C ASP A 42 -8.67 -19.63 -8.90
N VAL A 43 -8.59 -19.53 -7.57
CA VAL A 43 -9.77 -19.67 -6.73
C VAL A 43 -10.67 -18.54 -7.22
N PRO A 44 -11.91 -18.79 -7.67
CA PRO A 44 -12.80 -17.70 -8.02
C PRO A 44 -12.83 -16.78 -6.80
N ALA A 45 -12.27 -15.59 -6.97
CA ALA A 45 -12.10 -14.68 -5.87
C ALA A 45 -13.49 -14.50 -5.24
N PRO A 46 -13.61 -14.66 -3.92
CA PRO A 46 -14.86 -14.38 -3.26
C PRO A 46 -15.33 -12.99 -3.69
N ILE A 47 -16.63 -12.86 -3.96
CA ILE A 47 -17.31 -11.76 -4.68
C ILE A 47 -17.17 -10.37 -4.03
N VAL A 48 -16.28 -10.21 -3.05
CA VAL A 48 -15.92 -8.93 -2.45
C VAL A 48 -14.80 -8.27 -3.25
N GLY A 49 -15.09 -7.12 -3.82
CA GLY A 49 -14.18 -6.36 -4.67
C GLY A 49 -13.98 -4.96 -4.10
N ILE A 50 -12.74 -4.46 -4.13
CA ILE A 50 -12.43 -3.06 -3.82
C ILE A 50 -12.16 -2.35 -5.14
N ASP A 51 -13.03 -1.41 -5.50
CA ASP A 51 -12.89 -0.62 -6.74
C ASP A 51 -12.05 0.64 -6.50
N SER A 52 -12.29 1.33 -5.38
CA SER A 52 -11.58 2.56 -5.04
C SER A 52 -11.54 2.82 -3.55
N VAL A 53 -10.52 3.56 -3.11
CA VAL A 53 -10.34 3.98 -1.72
C VAL A 53 -10.10 5.48 -1.71
N SER A 54 -10.83 6.22 -0.88
CA SER A 54 -10.71 7.66 -0.74
C SER A 54 -10.79 8.05 0.74
N PRO A 55 -9.81 8.80 1.28
CA PRO A 55 -8.57 9.23 0.63
C PRO A 55 -7.58 8.06 0.44
N LEU A 56 -6.72 8.10 -0.59
CA LEU A 56 -5.69 7.08 -0.87
C LEU A 56 -4.51 7.13 0.13
N SER A 57 -4.44 8.17 0.93
CA SER A 57 -3.35 8.41 1.88
C SER A 57 -3.86 9.21 3.08
N GLY A 58 -3.26 9.01 4.24
CA GLY A 58 -3.64 9.72 5.45
C GLY A 58 -2.55 9.71 6.53
N PRO A 59 -2.74 10.52 7.58
CA PRO A 59 -1.74 10.68 8.64
C PRO A 59 -1.57 9.39 9.45
N ALA A 60 -0.33 9.06 9.78
CA ALA A 60 0.04 7.91 10.62
C ALA A 60 -0.63 7.90 12.02
N ARG A 61 -1.10 9.05 12.51
CA ARG A 61 -1.85 9.12 13.79
C ARG A 61 -3.19 8.39 13.77
N GLY A 62 -3.74 8.07 12.60
CA GLY A 62 -5.10 7.53 12.50
C GLY A 62 -6.17 8.55 12.94
N GLY A 63 -7.41 8.08 13.12
CA GLY A 63 -8.55 8.91 13.54
C GLY A 63 -9.25 9.67 12.42
N PHE A 64 -8.95 9.36 11.16
CA PHE A 64 -9.66 9.90 9.99
C PHE A 64 -10.55 8.83 9.35
N VAL A 65 -11.57 9.27 8.63
CA VAL A 65 -12.53 8.39 7.97
C VAL A 65 -12.04 8.03 6.58
N ILE A 66 -11.96 6.74 6.28
CA ILE A 66 -11.69 6.19 4.96
C ILE A 66 -12.98 5.67 4.35
N THR A 67 -13.24 6.03 3.10
CA THR A 67 -14.33 5.52 2.29
C THR A 67 -13.77 4.56 1.24
N VAL A 68 -14.22 3.31 1.29
CA VAL A 68 -13.91 2.25 0.35
C VAL A 68 -15.16 1.99 -0.48
N THR A 69 -15.04 2.09 -1.80
CA THR A 69 -16.10 1.72 -2.74
C THR A 69 -15.75 0.40 -3.40
N GLY A 70 -16.75 -0.44 -3.58
CA GLY A 70 -16.56 -1.82 -4.00
C GLY A 70 -17.88 -2.56 -4.16
N VAL A 71 -17.81 -3.88 -4.07
CA VAL A 71 -18.96 -4.79 -4.13
C VAL A 71 -18.82 -5.89 -3.09
N GLY A 72 -19.93 -6.47 -2.65
CA GLY A 72 -19.94 -7.62 -1.75
C GLY A 72 -19.66 -7.29 -0.28
N PHE A 73 -19.84 -6.04 0.16
CA PHE A 73 -19.76 -5.68 1.57
C PHE A 73 -21.07 -6.05 2.28
N ALA A 74 -20.96 -6.82 3.36
CA ALA A 74 -22.10 -7.23 4.18
C ALA A 74 -22.20 -6.33 5.42
N PRO A 75 -23.31 -5.63 5.67
CA PRO A 75 -23.49 -4.87 6.90
C PRO A 75 -23.38 -5.80 8.11
N ASP A 76 -22.73 -5.33 9.17
CA ASP A 76 -22.52 -6.05 10.45
C ASP A 76 -21.74 -7.38 10.38
N GLN A 77 -21.28 -7.80 9.20
CA GLN A 77 -20.47 -9.01 9.00
C GLN A 77 -19.16 -8.76 8.24
N THR A 78 -18.80 -7.48 8.04
CA THR A 78 -17.54 -7.10 7.40
C THR A 78 -16.50 -6.74 8.45
N THR A 79 -15.38 -7.43 8.43
CA THR A 79 -14.19 -7.12 9.23
C THR A 79 -13.15 -6.44 8.36
N VAL A 80 -12.59 -5.32 8.86
CA VAL A 80 -11.55 -4.56 8.16
C VAL A 80 -10.28 -4.63 8.98
N ARG A 81 -9.17 -4.96 8.31
CA ARG A 81 -7.85 -5.00 8.93
C ARG A 81 -6.91 -4.06 8.19
N LEU A 82 -6.28 -3.14 8.91
CA LEU A 82 -5.37 -2.15 8.35
C LEU A 82 -4.07 -2.14 9.17
N CYS A 83 -2.93 -2.33 8.52
CA CYS A 83 -1.61 -2.43 9.20
C CYS A 83 -1.56 -3.58 10.23
N ASP A 84 -2.20 -4.71 9.90
CA ASP A 84 -2.35 -5.87 10.79
C ASP A 84 -3.09 -5.58 12.11
N ILE A 85 -3.81 -4.45 12.17
CA ILE A 85 -4.71 -4.07 13.26
C ILE A 85 -6.15 -4.25 12.80
N ASP A 86 -6.92 -5.03 13.55
CA ASP A 86 -8.36 -5.18 13.32
C ASP A 86 -9.11 -3.93 13.76
N VAL A 87 -9.88 -3.36 12.84
CA VAL A 87 -10.74 -2.20 13.09
C VAL A 87 -11.98 -2.66 13.85
N PRO A 88 -12.35 -2.02 14.96
CA PRO A 88 -13.56 -2.37 15.69
C PRO A 88 -14.79 -2.28 14.78
N PRO A 89 -15.75 -3.21 14.85
CA PRO A 89 -16.97 -3.14 14.05
C PRO A 89 -17.82 -1.90 14.36
N ALA A 90 -17.66 -1.30 15.54
CA ALA A 90 -18.31 -0.03 15.90
C ALA A 90 -17.84 1.16 15.04
N ASP A 91 -16.61 1.07 14.51
CA ASP A 91 -16.00 2.10 13.67
C ASP A 91 -16.17 1.79 12.17
N VAL A 92 -16.85 0.68 11.82
CA VAL A 92 -17.11 0.27 10.44
C VAL A 92 -18.59 0.46 10.14
N SER A 93 -18.89 1.27 9.13
CA SER A 93 -20.24 1.50 8.64
C SER A 93 -20.32 1.12 7.16
N VAL A 94 -21.24 0.22 6.83
CA VAL A 94 -21.48 -0.24 5.46
C VAL A 94 -22.84 0.28 4.99
N ASN A 95 -22.90 0.82 3.78
CA ASN A 95 -24.17 1.23 3.18
C ASN A 95 -25.07 -0.01 2.95
N GLY A 96 -26.39 0.11 3.09
CA GLY A 96 -27.34 -0.99 2.88
C GLY A 96 -27.30 -1.62 1.48
N ALA A 97 -26.71 -0.94 0.50
CA ALA A 97 -26.44 -1.50 -0.83
C ALA A 97 -25.23 -2.45 -0.88
N GLY A 98 -24.33 -2.41 0.11
CA GLY A 98 -23.12 -3.25 0.16
C GLY A 98 -22.00 -2.81 -0.79
N ASN A 99 -22.06 -1.57 -1.30
CA ASN A 99 -21.09 -1.05 -2.28
C ASN A 99 -20.16 0.04 -1.71
N VAL A 100 -20.48 0.57 -0.54
CA VAL A 100 -19.69 1.62 0.12
C VAL A 100 -19.49 1.20 1.55
N LEU A 101 -18.22 1.18 1.96
CA LEU A 101 -17.77 0.89 3.31
C LEU A 101 -17.00 2.12 3.80
N THR A 102 -17.35 2.59 4.98
CA THR A 102 -16.67 3.71 5.65
C THR A 102 -16.13 3.20 6.98
N PHE A 103 -14.88 3.53 7.30
CA PHE A 103 -14.33 3.16 8.59
C PHE A 103 -13.32 4.18 9.12
N THR A 104 -13.15 4.21 10.44
CA THR A 104 -12.13 5.03 11.08
C THR A 104 -10.78 4.31 11.05
N ALA A 105 -9.77 4.94 10.46
CA ALA A 105 -8.44 4.37 10.36
C ALA A 105 -7.73 4.35 11.74
N PRO A 106 -7.19 3.20 12.20
CA PRO A 106 -6.42 3.14 13.44
C PRO A 106 -5.05 3.82 13.28
N PRO A 107 -4.39 4.21 14.39
CA PRO A 107 -3.01 4.68 14.36
C PRO A 107 -2.08 3.58 13.85
N CYS A 108 -1.23 3.90 12.86
CA CYS A 108 -0.33 2.96 12.19
C CYS A 108 1.01 3.62 11.88
N THR A 109 2.06 2.83 11.69
CA THR A 109 3.37 3.36 11.28
C THR A 109 3.28 3.93 9.85
N ALA A 110 3.92 5.07 9.63
CA ALA A 110 4.02 5.66 8.29
C ALA A 110 4.68 4.69 7.30
N GLY A 111 4.11 4.55 6.11
CA GLY A 111 4.58 3.59 5.11
C GLY A 111 3.46 3.00 4.25
N ARG A 112 3.86 2.10 3.35
CA ARG A 112 2.89 1.28 2.59
C ARG A 112 2.40 0.16 3.50
N THR A 113 1.09 0.04 3.62
CA THR A 113 0.41 -0.99 4.40
C THR A 113 -0.60 -1.73 3.55
N GLN A 114 -0.98 -2.93 3.98
CA GLN A 114 -2.08 -3.67 3.39
C GLN A 114 -3.39 -3.33 4.12
N LEU A 115 -4.43 -3.06 3.34
CA LEU A 115 -5.81 -3.00 3.76
C LEU A 115 -6.47 -4.31 3.33
N VAL A 116 -6.97 -5.07 4.30
CA VAL A 116 -7.69 -6.33 4.06
C VAL A 116 -9.12 -6.14 4.50
N VAL A 117 -10.07 -6.44 3.61
CA VAL A 117 -11.49 -6.46 3.92
C VAL A 117 -11.96 -7.89 3.80
N SER A 118 -12.45 -8.44 4.91
CA SER A 118 -12.96 -9.81 5.01
C SER A 118 -14.45 -9.77 5.29
N THR A 119 -15.20 -10.49 4.47
CA THR A 119 -16.65 -10.68 4.53
C THR A 119 -16.94 -12.20 4.53
N PRO A 120 -18.18 -12.62 4.83
CA PRO A 120 -18.56 -14.03 4.79
C PRO A 120 -18.48 -14.62 3.39
N THR A 121 -18.67 -13.76 2.36
CA THR A 121 -18.56 -14.14 0.97
C THR A 121 -17.12 -14.28 0.53
N GLY A 122 -16.18 -13.60 1.22
CA GLY A 122 -14.74 -13.90 1.35
C GLY A 122 -13.88 -12.63 1.51
N SER A 123 -12.65 -12.55 0.96
CA SER A 123 -11.71 -11.46 1.31
C SER A 123 -11.09 -10.75 0.11
N SER A 124 -10.89 -9.44 0.24
CA SER A 124 -10.16 -8.60 -0.72
C SER A 124 -9.03 -7.85 -0.01
N SER A 125 -7.96 -7.57 -0.73
CA SER A 125 -6.84 -6.79 -0.17
C SER A 125 -6.35 -5.75 -1.17
N THR A 126 -6.02 -4.56 -0.66
CA THR A 126 -5.45 -3.46 -1.44
C THR A 126 -4.31 -2.79 -0.66
N VAL A 127 -3.48 -2.01 -1.35
CA VAL A 127 -2.37 -1.29 -0.73
C VAL A 127 -2.82 0.11 -0.36
N TYR A 128 -2.60 0.49 0.89
CA TYR A 128 -2.84 1.83 1.42
C TYR A 128 -1.53 2.49 1.83
N ARG A 129 -1.44 3.83 1.81
CA ARG A 129 -0.22 4.56 2.20
C ARG A 129 -0.48 5.49 3.37
N TYR A 130 0.21 5.26 4.49
CA TYR A 130 0.30 6.23 5.56
C TYR A 130 1.42 7.22 5.28
N GLU A 131 1.11 8.49 5.39
CA GLU A 131 2.09 9.58 5.31
C GLU A 131 2.73 9.78 6.69
N SER A 132 4.05 9.93 6.71
CA SER A 132 4.74 10.44 7.89
C SER A 132 4.20 11.84 8.17
N GLU A 133 3.86 12.12 9.42
CA GLU A 133 3.74 13.49 9.85
C GLU A 133 5.14 14.09 9.89
N ASP A 134 5.68 14.42 8.72
CA ASP A 134 6.86 15.27 8.57
C ASP A 134 6.45 16.67 9.02
N THR A 135 6.41 16.86 10.33
CA THR A 135 6.55 18.13 11.08
C THR A 135 5.97 19.39 10.43
N LEU A 136 4.83 19.30 9.74
CA LEU A 136 4.02 20.48 9.52
C LEU A 136 3.47 20.83 10.91
N PRO A 137 3.75 22.02 11.46
CA PRO A 137 3.19 22.40 12.74
C PRO A 137 1.67 22.47 12.58
N VAL A 138 0.99 21.36 12.89
CA VAL A 138 -0.47 21.30 13.09
C VAL A 138 -0.73 21.85 14.50
N THR A 139 -0.36 23.10 14.63
CA THR A 139 -0.64 24.05 15.71
C THR A 139 -0.28 25.34 15.00
N GLY A 140 -1.23 26.18 14.62
CA GLY A 140 -1.69 27.14 15.62
C GLY A 140 -0.56 28.04 16.13
N ALA A 141 0.59 28.15 15.46
CA ALA A 141 1.52 29.24 15.72
C ALA A 141 0.73 30.51 15.35
N PRO A 142 0.36 31.35 16.32
CA PRO A 142 -0.38 32.55 16.01
C PRO A 142 0.51 33.37 15.08
N VAL A 143 0.03 33.65 13.87
CA VAL A 143 0.68 34.54 12.88
C VAL A 143 0.94 35.94 13.50
N TRP A 144 0.37 36.20 14.68
CA TRP A 144 0.66 37.33 15.55
C TRP A 144 2.10 37.40 16.07
N LEU A 145 2.84 36.29 16.22
CA LEU A 145 4.24 36.36 16.67
C LEU A 145 5.13 37.14 15.68
N PRO A 146 5.11 36.86 14.36
CA PRO A 146 5.86 37.68 13.39
C PRO A 146 5.26 39.08 13.19
N LEU A 147 3.93 39.23 13.24
CA LEU A 147 3.27 40.53 13.11
C LEU A 147 3.52 41.46 14.32
N ALA A 148 3.63 40.92 15.53
CA ALA A 148 3.93 41.67 16.74
C ALA A 148 5.37 42.21 16.70
N THR A 149 6.34 41.39 16.28
CA THR A 149 7.73 41.86 16.12
C THR A 149 7.87 42.90 15.00
N GLY A 150 7.12 42.76 13.89
CA GLY A 150 7.13 43.74 12.81
C GLY A 150 6.52 45.09 13.23
N SER A 151 5.44 45.07 14.00
CA SER A 151 4.75 46.29 14.46
C SER A 151 5.58 47.12 15.45
N VAL A 152 6.31 46.46 16.36
CA VAL A 152 7.20 47.14 17.31
C VAL A 152 8.35 47.86 16.59
N LEU A 153 8.92 47.25 15.55
CA LEU A 153 9.97 47.88 14.75
C LEU A 153 9.44 49.12 13.99
N SER A 154 8.21 49.02 13.46
CA SER A 154 7.57 50.10 12.70
C SER A 154 7.18 51.29 13.58
N LEU A 155 6.65 51.06 14.78
CA LEU A 155 6.32 52.13 15.74
C LEU A 155 7.58 52.82 16.28
N THR A 156 8.62 52.05 16.61
CA THR A 156 9.87 52.61 17.12
C THR A 156 10.57 53.45 16.04
N GLY A 157 10.63 52.95 14.80
CA GLY A 157 11.18 53.67 13.65
C GLY A 157 10.39 54.93 13.29
N GLY A 158 9.06 54.84 13.25
CA GLY A 158 8.17 55.97 12.99
C GLY A 158 8.26 57.05 14.08
N PHE A 159 8.33 56.65 15.35
CA PHE A 159 8.49 57.55 16.48
C PHE A 159 9.86 58.26 16.46
N LEU A 160 10.93 57.55 16.13
CA LEU A 160 12.27 58.15 15.99
C LEU A 160 12.33 59.15 14.81
N LEU A 161 11.70 58.82 13.68
CA LEU A 161 11.55 59.73 12.54
C LEU A 161 10.70 60.96 12.90
N PHE A 162 9.64 60.79 13.67
CA PHE A 162 8.79 61.89 14.10
C PHE A 162 9.53 62.84 15.04
N LEU A 163 10.29 62.31 16.01
CA LEU A 163 11.08 63.12 16.94
C LEU A 163 12.24 63.86 16.25
N THR A 164 12.91 63.22 15.28
CA THR A 164 13.96 63.89 14.49
C THR A 164 13.37 64.97 13.58
N ARG A 165 12.22 64.73 12.94
CA ARG A 165 11.53 65.75 12.13
C ARG A 165 11.01 66.94 12.93
N ARG A 166 10.52 66.72 14.16
CA ARG A 166 10.12 67.82 15.06
C ARG A 166 11.29 68.65 15.56
N ARG A 167 12.47 68.04 15.70
CA ARG A 167 13.66 68.73 16.19
C ARG A 167 14.42 69.50 15.12
N SER A 168 14.06 69.43 13.85
CA SER A 168 14.61 70.32 12.82
C SER A 168 14.24 71.76 13.19
N PRO A 169 15.15 72.54 13.81
CA PRO A 169 14.87 73.93 14.09
C PRO A 169 14.81 74.61 12.73
N ARG A 170 13.88 75.54 12.54
CA ARG A 170 13.93 76.44 11.39
C ARG A 170 15.31 77.10 11.43
N ARG A 171 16.21 76.66 10.52
CA ARG A 171 17.47 77.36 10.25
C ARG A 171 17.06 78.75 9.79
N THR A 172 17.12 79.68 10.73
CA THR A 172 16.92 81.09 10.45
C THR A 172 18.20 81.49 9.74
N TYR A 173 18.10 81.66 8.43
CA TYR A 173 19.14 82.26 7.61
C TYR A 173 19.34 83.70 8.06
N CYS A 174 20.59 84.06 8.37
CA CYS A 174 21.19 85.39 8.24
C CYS A 174 22.66 85.16 7.87
#